data_AF-A0A7J7PWJ7-F1
#
_entry.id   AF-A0A7J7PWJ7-F1
#
_cell.length_a   1.000
_cell.length_b   1.000
_cell.length_c   1.000
_cell.angle_alpha   90.00
_cell.angle_beta   90.00
_cell.angle_gamma   90.00
#
_symmetry.space_group_name_H-M   'P 1'
#
loop_
_entity.id
_entity.type
_entity.pdbx_description
1 polymer ?
#
loop_
_entity_poly.entity_id
_entity_poly.type
_entity_poly.pdbx_seq_one_letter_code
_entity_poly.pdbx_strand_id
1 'polypeptide(L)'
;MCRYHWRMDSTRPYRADQYWGFAGASARTIPLYRSSALQQRRVVAARGLGKDVVEGWLDLAKLVASEGSKAKSPYEELAYQIGRDVYVDIAGWHLFLSDMSAVPGLKMSQALATKLGPEVAGSRAGMRESDVAAVLKKIPVELGAGKTRVSLFEVMPSMCVSDLVKILEDYARNS
;
A
#
# COMPACT_ATOMS: atom_id res chain seq x y z
N MET A 1 -13.95 -26.34 -16.77
CA MET A 1 -12.47 -26.42 -16.68
C MET A 1 -11.87 -25.25 -17.43
N CYS A 2 -11.49 -24.17 -16.75
CA CYS A 2 -10.86 -23.01 -17.38
C CYS A 2 -9.34 -23.17 -17.33
N ARG A 3 -8.72 -23.36 -18.51
CA ARG A 3 -7.27 -23.35 -18.70
C ARG A 3 -6.85 -21.91 -19.00
N TYR A 4 -6.10 -21.28 -18.09
CA TYR A 4 -5.44 -20.00 -18.38
C TYR A 4 -4.15 -20.28 -19.15
N HIS A 5 -4.11 -19.90 -20.42
CA HIS A 5 -2.94 -19.92 -21.28
C HIS A 5 -2.37 -18.49 -21.32
N TRP A 6 -1.30 -18.23 -20.57
CA TRP A 6 -0.57 -16.97 -20.67
C TRP A 6 0.42 -17.07 -21.83
N ARG A 7 0.15 -16.35 -22.92
CA ARG A 7 1.10 -16.13 -24.02
C ARG A 7 1.58 -14.68 -23.93
N MET A 8 2.86 -14.49 -23.56
CA MET A 8 3.55 -13.21 -23.73
C MET A 8 3.69 -12.93 -25.22
N ASP A 9 3.18 -11.79 -25.68
CA ASP A 9 3.48 -11.26 -27.02
C ASP A 9 4.23 -9.93 -26.85
N SER A 10 5.56 -10.04 -26.83
CA SER A 10 6.47 -8.91 -26.99
C SER A 10 6.79 -8.80 -28.48
N THR A 11 6.21 -7.80 -29.17
CA THR A 11 6.71 -7.08 -30.37
C THR A 11 5.57 -6.71 -31.32
N ARG A 12 5.12 -5.44 -31.31
CA ARG A 12 4.64 -4.77 -32.52
C ARG A 12 4.96 -3.27 -32.47
N PRO A 13 5.74 -2.74 -33.43
CA PRO A 13 5.80 -1.31 -33.69
C PRO A 13 4.61 -0.93 -34.59
N TYR A 14 4.04 0.26 -34.39
CA TYR A 14 3.16 0.86 -35.40
C TYR A 14 3.65 2.29 -35.71
N ARG A 15 4.11 2.43 -36.95
CA ARG A 15 4.44 3.66 -37.66
C ARG A 15 3.39 3.82 -38.78
N ALA A 16 3.29 5.04 -39.32
CA ALA A 16 2.47 5.49 -40.45
C ALA A 16 1.04 5.93 -40.07
N ASP A 17 0.45 6.98 -40.62
CA ASP A 17 0.93 8.00 -41.55
C ASP A 17 -0.02 9.21 -41.51
N GLN A 18 0.46 10.27 -42.12
CA GLN A 18 -0.15 11.51 -42.62
C GLN A 18 -1.65 11.43 -43.00
N TYR A 19 -2.36 12.57 -42.91
CA TYR A 19 -2.81 13.32 -44.10
C TYR A 19 -3.74 14.55 -43.80
N TRP A 20 -3.45 15.65 -44.51
CA TRP A 20 -4.25 16.85 -44.87
C TRP A 20 -4.84 17.73 -43.75
N GLY A 21 -4.64 19.05 -43.62
CA GLY A 21 -4.38 20.11 -44.60
C GLY A 21 -5.63 20.99 -44.75
N PHE A 22 -5.58 22.29 -44.41
CA PHE A 22 -6.17 23.46 -45.10
C PHE A 22 -6.26 24.71 -44.21
N ALA A 23 -5.79 25.84 -44.76
CA ALA A 23 -6.26 27.25 -44.69
C ALA A 23 -6.77 27.81 -43.34
N GLY A 24 -6.37 28.98 -42.84
CA GLY A 24 -6.06 30.24 -43.51
C GLY A 24 -6.89 31.36 -42.85
N ALA A 25 -6.35 32.58 -42.88
CA ALA A 25 -7.00 33.87 -42.60
C ALA A 25 -6.95 34.48 -41.17
N SER A 26 -6.45 35.71 -41.20
CA SER A 26 -6.31 36.77 -40.20
C SER A 26 -7.61 37.55 -40.00
N ALA A 27 -7.89 38.03 -38.77
CA ALA A 27 -8.38 39.39 -38.49
C ALA A 27 -8.58 39.69 -36.98
N ARG A 28 -7.89 40.75 -36.53
CA ARG A 28 -8.31 41.87 -35.66
C ARG A 28 -9.23 41.66 -34.44
N THR A 29 -8.65 41.99 -33.29
CA THR A 29 -9.11 42.79 -32.13
C THR A 29 -10.61 43.11 -31.96
N ILE A 30 -11.14 42.86 -30.74
CA ILE A 30 -11.82 43.82 -29.82
C ILE A 30 -11.89 43.15 -28.43
N PRO A 31 -11.55 43.84 -27.31
CA PRO A 31 -11.70 43.33 -25.96
C PRO A 31 -13.04 43.77 -25.36
N LEU A 32 -13.89 42.86 -24.91
CA LEU A 32 -15.03 43.24 -24.07
C LEU A 32 -15.39 42.17 -23.04
N TYR A 33 -15.60 42.70 -21.84
CA TYR A 33 -16.50 42.23 -20.78
C TYR A 33 -15.92 41.33 -19.67
N ARG A 34 -15.63 42.02 -18.56
CA ARG A 34 -15.56 41.51 -17.20
C ARG A 34 -16.88 40.81 -16.85
N SER A 35 -16.82 39.50 -16.63
CA SER A 35 -17.92 38.72 -16.05
C SER A 35 -17.47 38.16 -14.69
N SER A 36 -17.78 38.89 -13.63
CA SER A 36 -17.81 38.37 -12.27
C SER A 36 -19.11 37.60 -12.08
N ALA A 37 -19.07 36.27 -12.20
CA ALA A 37 -19.97 35.32 -11.55
C ALA A 37 -19.76 33.95 -12.18
N LEU A 38 -19.13 33.06 -11.43
CA LEU A 38 -19.78 31.85 -10.93
C LEU A 38 -18.70 31.14 -10.13
N GLN A 39 -18.81 31.36 -8.82
CA GLN A 39 -18.24 30.55 -7.79
C GLN A 39 -18.57 29.09 -8.11
N GLN A 40 -17.64 28.40 -8.77
CA GLN A 40 -17.67 26.95 -8.86
C GLN A 40 -17.49 26.46 -7.43
N ARG A 41 -18.62 26.30 -6.75
CA ARG A 41 -18.79 25.34 -5.67
C ARG A 41 -18.22 24.03 -6.20
N ARG A 42 -16.96 23.77 -5.88
CA ARG A 42 -16.44 22.42 -5.83
C ARG A 42 -17.35 21.70 -4.86
N VAL A 43 -18.30 20.93 -5.42
CA VAL A 43 -18.92 19.84 -4.70
C VAL A 43 -17.75 18.93 -4.36
N VAL A 44 -17.26 19.05 -3.12
CA VAL A 44 -16.31 18.11 -2.54
C VAL A 44 -17.08 16.81 -2.49
N ALA A 45 -16.86 15.96 -3.49
CA ALA A 45 -17.36 14.61 -3.51
C ALA A 45 -16.75 13.90 -2.31
N ALA A 46 -17.53 13.81 -1.23
CA ALA A 46 -17.28 12.84 -0.19
C ALA A 46 -17.38 11.46 -0.84
N ARG A 47 -16.24 10.76 -1.00
CA ARG A 47 -16.11 9.28 -0.95
C ARG A 47 -14.71 8.85 -1.38
N GLY A 48 -13.84 8.71 -0.40
CA GLY A 48 -12.49 8.19 -0.62
C GLY A 48 -11.71 7.80 0.63
N LEU A 49 -12.26 7.90 1.85
CA LEU A 49 -11.49 7.76 3.11
C LEU A 49 -10.67 6.46 3.20
N GLY A 50 -11.11 5.39 2.53
CA GLY A 50 -10.39 4.12 2.48
C GLY A 50 -9.36 3.99 1.36
N LYS A 51 -9.44 4.76 0.26
CA LYS A 51 -8.44 4.72 -0.82
C LYS A 51 -7.20 5.52 -0.44
N ASP A 52 -7.37 6.68 0.18
CA ASP A 52 -6.28 7.60 0.53
C ASP A 52 -5.34 7.00 1.59
N VAL A 53 -5.89 6.22 2.55
CA VAL A 53 -5.09 5.54 3.60
C VAL A 53 -4.33 4.35 3.05
N VAL A 54 -4.95 3.62 2.12
CA VAL A 54 -4.31 2.49 1.43
C VAL A 54 -3.20 3.00 0.53
N GLU A 55 -3.43 4.07 -0.23
CA GLU A 55 -2.38 4.75 -0.99
C GLU A 55 -1.25 5.23 -0.08
N GLY A 56 -1.55 5.86 1.06
CA GLY A 56 -0.51 6.30 2.00
C GLY A 56 0.31 5.15 2.64
N TRP A 57 -0.30 3.99 2.88
CA TRP A 57 0.44 2.80 3.32
C TRP A 57 1.23 2.15 2.19
N LEU A 58 0.66 2.07 0.98
CA LEU A 58 1.29 1.55 -0.22
C LEU A 58 2.44 2.43 -0.72
N ASP A 59 2.38 3.75 -0.57
CA ASP A 59 3.47 4.67 -0.90
C ASP A 59 4.68 4.44 -0.01
N LEU A 60 4.46 4.06 1.25
CA LEU A 60 5.55 3.70 2.15
C LEU A 60 6.14 2.32 1.82
N ALA A 61 5.30 1.36 1.42
CA ALA A 61 5.80 0.10 0.87
C ALA A 61 6.56 0.33 -0.45
N LYS A 62 6.09 1.24 -1.30
CA LYS A 62 6.74 1.64 -2.54
C LYS A 62 8.04 2.39 -2.29
N LEU A 63 8.13 3.21 -1.25
CA LEU A 63 9.36 3.88 -0.85
C LEU A 63 10.43 2.84 -0.52
N VAL A 64 10.09 1.88 0.34
CA VAL A 64 10.99 0.77 0.72
C VAL A 64 11.33 -0.14 -0.48
N ALA A 65 10.40 -0.32 -1.43
CA ALA A 65 10.66 -1.08 -2.65
C ALA A 65 11.45 -0.29 -3.71
N SER A 66 11.31 1.04 -3.75
CA SER A 66 11.95 1.95 -4.72
C SER A 66 13.39 2.29 -4.35
N GLU A 67 13.75 2.11 -3.08
CA GLU A 67 15.13 2.04 -2.61
C GLU A 67 15.73 0.67 -3.01
N GLY A 68 15.59 0.37 -4.30
CA GLY A 68 15.99 -0.86 -4.94
C GLY A 68 17.50 -0.94 -5.01
N SER A 69 18.10 -1.51 -3.97
CA SER A 69 19.34 -2.30 -4.02
C SER A 69 19.69 -2.76 -2.61
N LYS A 70 19.18 -3.93 -2.20
CA LYS A 70 19.74 -4.72 -1.08
C LYS A 70 19.92 -3.94 0.23
N ALA A 71 19.12 -2.90 0.49
CA ALA A 71 19.13 -2.22 1.76
C ALA A 71 18.41 -3.12 2.77
N LYS A 72 19.19 -3.75 3.65
CA LYS A 72 18.64 -4.31 4.88
C LYS A 72 17.88 -3.18 5.56
N SER A 73 16.55 -3.32 5.71
CA SER A 73 15.80 -2.34 6.48
C SER A 73 16.43 -2.26 7.88
N PRO A 74 16.48 -1.08 8.52
CA PRO A 74 17.07 -0.94 9.86
C PRO A 74 16.39 -1.85 10.90
N TYR A 75 15.20 -2.35 10.58
CA TYR A 75 14.39 -3.25 11.39
C TYR A 75 14.36 -4.69 10.81
N GLU A 76 15.44 -5.15 10.17
CA GLU A 76 15.49 -6.50 9.55
C GLU A 76 15.27 -7.62 10.58
N GLU A 77 15.88 -7.51 11.77
CA GLU A 77 15.72 -8.48 12.84
C GLU A 77 14.25 -8.54 13.33
N LEU A 78 13.63 -7.37 13.52
CA LEU A 78 12.21 -7.28 13.86
C LEU A 78 11.34 -7.89 12.75
N ALA A 79 11.65 -7.61 11.49
CA ALA A 79 10.93 -8.17 10.34
C ALA A 79 11.07 -9.70 10.25
N TYR A 80 12.21 -10.25 10.66
CA TYR A 80 12.44 -11.69 10.71
C TYR A 80 11.59 -12.36 11.78
N GLN A 81 11.60 -11.81 13.01
CA GLN A 81 10.80 -12.34 14.13
C GLN A 81 9.30 -12.27 13.84
N ILE A 82 8.81 -11.11 13.37
CA ILE A 82 7.40 -10.96 12.95
C ILE A 82 7.05 -11.95 11.84
N GLY A 83 7.93 -12.10 10.84
CA GLY A 83 7.66 -12.99 9.70
C GLY A 83 7.53 -14.46 10.07
N ARG A 84 8.26 -14.92 11.09
CA ARG A 84 8.30 -16.32 11.52
C ARG A 84 7.14 -16.68 12.44
N ASP A 85 6.79 -15.78 13.36
CA ASP A 85 5.90 -16.12 14.47
C ASP A 85 4.46 -15.62 14.24
N VAL A 86 4.26 -14.64 13.35
CA VAL A 86 2.94 -14.08 13.03
C VAL A 86 2.41 -14.65 11.72
N TYR A 87 1.17 -15.12 11.75
CA TYR A 87 0.48 -15.68 10.59
C TYR A 87 -0.98 -15.19 10.50
N VAL A 88 -1.54 -15.35 9.32
CA VAL A 88 -2.93 -15.08 8.98
C VAL A 88 -3.65 -16.42 8.82
N ASP A 89 -4.90 -16.52 9.28
CA ASP A 89 -5.71 -17.72 9.11
C ASP A 89 -6.85 -17.48 8.14
N ILE A 90 -6.82 -18.19 7.01
CA ILE A 90 -7.90 -18.16 6.01
C ILE A 90 -8.35 -19.59 5.77
N ALA A 91 -9.56 -19.91 6.21
CA ALA A 91 -10.15 -21.24 6.03
C ALA A 91 -9.27 -22.39 6.54
N GLY A 92 -8.54 -22.18 7.65
CA GLY A 92 -7.65 -23.17 8.26
C GLY A 92 -6.23 -23.18 7.68
N TRP A 93 -5.91 -22.26 6.76
CA TRP A 93 -4.57 -22.10 6.21
C TRP A 93 -3.81 -21.07 7.03
N HIS A 94 -2.70 -21.49 7.64
CA HIS A 94 -1.76 -20.61 8.32
C HIS A 94 -0.76 -20.06 7.31
N LEU A 95 -0.96 -18.81 6.90
CA LEU A 95 -0.06 -18.10 5.98
C LEU A 95 0.81 -17.14 6.77
N PHE A 96 2.11 -17.43 6.85
CA PHE A 96 3.06 -16.59 7.57
C PHE A 96 3.30 -15.26 6.84
N LEU A 97 3.57 -14.20 7.61
CA LEU A 97 3.85 -12.89 7.05
C LEU A 97 5.18 -12.84 6.27
N SER A 98 6.05 -13.84 6.45
CA SER A 98 7.27 -14.05 5.65
C SER A 98 6.99 -14.43 4.20
N ASP A 99 5.85 -15.08 3.94
CA ASP A 99 5.43 -15.59 2.63
C ASP A 99 4.45 -14.65 1.95
N MET A 100 3.79 -13.80 2.74
CA MET A 100 2.90 -12.77 2.25
C MET A 100 3.67 -11.57 1.68
N SER A 101 3.30 -11.14 0.48
CA SER A 101 3.79 -9.90 -0.12
C SER A 101 2.78 -8.77 0.10
N ALA A 102 3.24 -7.65 0.66
CA ALA A 102 2.43 -6.43 0.82
C ALA A 102 2.24 -5.70 -0.51
N VAL A 103 3.34 -5.61 -1.27
CA VAL A 103 3.46 -4.97 -2.58
C VAL A 103 4.41 -5.83 -3.41
N PRO A 104 4.30 -5.87 -4.74
CA PRO A 104 5.28 -6.58 -5.57
C PRO A 104 6.72 -6.18 -5.19
N GLY A 105 7.50 -7.15 -4.70
CA GLY A 105 8.88 -6.95 -4.26
C GLY A 105 9.09 -6.66 -2.77
N LEU A 106 8.02 -6.50 -1.96
CA LEU A 106 8.12 -6.26 -0.52
C LEU A 106 7.29 -7.25 0.30
N LYS A 107 7.94 -7.90 1.28
CA LYS A 107 7.28 -8.80 2.23
C LYS A 107 6.44 -8.01 3.24
N MET A 108 5.32 -8.60 3.67
CA MET A 108 4.43 -7.99 4.67
C MET A 108 5.15 -7.78 6.00
N SER A 109 5.97 -8.73 6.44
CA SER A 109 6.73 -8.60 7.69
C SER A 109 7.71 -7.41 7.67
N GLN A 110 8.37 -7.16 6.54
CA GLN A 110 9.27 -6.00 6.36
C GLN A 110 8.49 -4.69 6.37
N ALA A 111 7.34 -4.64 5.70
CA ALA A 111 6.48 -3.46 5.70
C ALA A 111 6.01 -3.10 7.12
N LEU A 112 5.60 -4.11 7.90
CA LEU A 112 5.18 -3.92 9.29
C LEU A 112 6.32 -3.44 10.19
N ALA A 113 7.49 -4.06 10.10
CA ALA A 113 8.66 -3.69 10.90
C ALA A 113 9.07 -2.24 10.63
N THR A 114 9.04 -1.78 9.38
CA THR A 114 9.34 -0.38 9.04
C THR A 114 8.31 0.61 9.58
N LYS A 115 7.04 0.20 9.71
CA LYS A 115 5.99 1.05 10.31
C LYS A 115 6.03 1.10 11.82
N LEU A 116 6.24 -0.04 12.46
CA LEU A 116 6.20 -0.18 13.91
C LEU A 116 7.55 0.14 14.57
N GLY A 117 8.65 -0.06 13.84
CA GLY A 117 10.01 0.18 14.33
C GLY A 117 10.25 1.58 14.91
N PRO A 118 9.85 2.67 14.23
CA PRO A 118 9.98 4.03 14.79
C PRO A 118 9.14 4.27 16.05
N GLU A 119 7.94 3.70 16.11
CA GLU A 119 7.03 3.82 17.27
C GLU A 119 7.62 3.14 18.50
N VAL A 120 8.24 1.98 18.31
CA VAL A 120 8.94 1.24 19.36
C VAL A 120 10.21 1.97 19.81
N ALA A 121 11.02 2.46 18.87
CA ALA A 121 12.25 3.19 19.19
C ALA A 121 11.98 4.55 19.89
N GLY A 122 10.86 5.20 19.57
CA GLY A 122 10.45 6.47 20.19
C GLY A 122 9.77 6.31 21.56
N SER A 123 9.19 5.14 21.85
CA SER A 123 8.39 4.90 23.05
C SER A 123 9.12 4.00 24.04
N ARG A 124 9.67 4.60 25.10
CA ARG A 124 10.40 3.89 26.18
C ARG A 124 9.56 2.86 26.97
N ALA A 125 8.24 2.86 26.79
CA ALA A 125 7.30 2.04 27.55
C ALA A 125 6.70 0.86 26.74
N GLY A 126 7.17 0.61 25.51
CA GLY A 126 6.56 -0.38 24.63
C GLY A 126 5.24 0.12 24.02
N MET A 127 4.69 -0.64 23.07
CA MET A 127 3.48 -0.29 22.33
C MET A 127 2.27 -1.02 22.92
N ARG A 128 1.16 -0.32 23.15
CA ARG A 128 -0.07 -0.96 23.66
C ARG A 128 -0.73 -1.77 22.55
N GLU A 129 -1.41 -2.85 22.94
CA GLU A 129 -2.18 -3.69 22.03
C GLU A 129 -3.21 -2.89 21.21
N SER A 130 -3.83 -1.86 21.81
CA SER A 130 -4.77 -0.96 21.13
C SER A 130 -4.14 -0.22 19.95
N ASP A 131 -2.88 0.18 20.09
CA ASP A 131 -2.16 0.97 19.08
C ASP A 131 -1.72 0.05 17.94
N VAL A 132 -1.24 -1.16 18.28
CA VAL A 132 -0.92 -2.21 17.30
C VAL A 132 -2.18 -2.58 16.51
N ALA A 133 -3.30 -2.81 17.17
CA ALA A 133 -4.57 -3.10 16.52
C ALA A 133 -5.02 -1.96 15.60
N ALA A 134 -4.82 -0.69 15.99
CA ALA A 134 -5.14 0.46 15.16
C ALA A 134 -4.27 0.53 13.89
N VAL A 135 -3.00 0.14 13.97
CA VAL A 135 -2.11 0.05 12.79
C VAL A 135 -2.55 -1.10 11.88
N LEU A 136 -2.81 -2.29 12.43
CA LEU A 136 -3.22 -3.46 11.66
C LEU A 136 -4.55 -3.26 10.91
N LYS A 137 -5.50 -2.53 11.51
CA LYS A 137 -6.78 -2.19 10.87
C LYS A 137 -6.64 -1.28 9.64
N LYS A 138 -5.56 -0.50 9.57
CA LYS A 138 -5.29 0.39 8.42
C LYS A 138 -4.72 -0.34 7.21
N ILE A 139 -4.22 -1.55 7.40
CA ILE A 139 -3.56 -2.33 6.34
C ILE A 139 -4.61 -3.20 5.65
N PRO A 140 -4.97 -2.93 4.39
CA PRO A 140 -5.88 -3.79 3.65
C PRO A 140 -5.14 -5.03 3.14
N VAL A 141 -5.84 -6.14 3.13
CA VAL A 141 -5.44 -7.40 2.52
C VAL A 141 -6.45 -7.75 1.44
N GLU A 142 -5.96 -7.92 0.21
CA GLU A 142 -6.79 -8.34 -0.91
C GLU A 142 -6.91 -9.87 -0.93
N LEU A 143 -8.15 -10.36 -0.89
CA LEU A 143 -8.48 -11.78 -0.95
C LEU A 143 -9.18 -12.09 -2.28
N GLY A 144 -8.93 -13.30 -2.80
CA GLY A 144 -9.59 -13.79 -4.02
C GLY A 144 -9.25 -12.99 -5.27
N ALA A 145 -7.99 -12.54 -5.41
CA ALA A 145 -7.52 -11.68 -6.51
C ALA A 145 -8.28 -10.33 -6.60
N GLY A 146 -8.44 -9.64 -5.45
CA GLY A 146 -9.04 -8.31 -5.38
C GLY A 146 -10.58 -8.30 -5.28
N LYS A 147 -11.23 -9.46 -5.17
CA LYS A 147 -12.69 -9.56 -5.01
C LYS A 147 -13.16 -9.04 -3.66
N THR A 148 -12.36 -9.22 -2.63
CA THR A 148 -12.67 -8.80 -1.27
C THR A 148 -11.45 -8.12 -0.65
N ARG A 149 -11.68 -7.02 0.06
CA ARG A 149 -10.65 -6.34 0.85
C ARG A 149 -11.03 -6.43 2.30
N VAL A 150 -10.16 -7.01 3.10
CA VAL A 150 -10.34 -7.18 4.54
C VAL A 150 -9.13 -6.57 5.24
N SER A 151 -9.30 -5.97 6.42
CA SER A 151 -8.15 -5.44 7.14
C SER A 151 -7.29 -6.58 7.69
N LEU A 152 -5.97 -6.38 7.77
CA LEU A 152 -5.05 -7.40 8.27
C LEU A 152 -5.43 -7.88 9.67
N PHE A 153 -5.97 -6.97 10.51
CA PHE A 153 -6.48 -7.29 11.84
C PHE A 153 -7.60 -8.34 11.84
N GLU A 154 -8.51 -8.28 10.87
CA GLU A 154 -9.69 -9.17 10.82
C GLU A 154 -9.35 -10.58 10.31
N VAL A 155 -8.27 -10.72 9.55
CA VAL A 155 -7.83 -12.03 9.03
C VAL A 155 -6.83 -12.71 9.99
N MET A 156 -6.29 -11.96 10.95
CA MET A 156 -5.28 -12.46 11.87
C MET A 156 -5.93 -13.02 13.14
N PRO A 157 -5.52 -14.21 13.63
CA PRO A 157 -5.99 -14.71 14.93
C PRO A 157 -5.60 -13.76 16.07
N SER A 158 -6.44 -13.68 17.10
CA SER A 158 -6.17 -12.82 18.27
C SER A 158 -4.86 -13.20 18.99
N MET A 159 -4.51 -14.48 19.03
CA MET A 159 -3.24 -14.96 19.59
C MET A 159 -2.03 -14.31 18.89
N CYS A 160 -2.07 -14.21 17.57
CA CYS A 160 -1.00 -13.60 16.78
C CYS A 160 -0.87 -12.09 17.04
N VAL A 161 -1.97 -11.40 17.39
CA VAL A 161 -1.91 -9.99 17.82
C VAL A 161 -1.15 -9.87 19.13
N SER A 162 -1.46 -10.73 20.11
CA SER A 162 -0.76 -10.74 21.40
C SER A 162 0.72 -11.11 21.24
N ASP A 163 1.04 -12.06 20.36
CA ASP A 163 2.43 -12.44 20.08
C ASP A 163 3.21 -11.33 19.37
N LEU A 164 2.56 -10.60 18.46
CA LEU A 164 3.15 -9.41 17.85
C LEU A 164 3.50 -8.34 18.90
N VAL A 165 2.62 -8.09 19.89
CA VAL A 165 2.92 -7.16 20.99
C VAL A 165 4.15 -7.61 21.78
N LYS A 166 4.23 -8.89 22.14
CA LYS A 166 5.41 -9.44 22.85
C LYS A 166 6.70 -9.28 22.05
N ILE A 167 6.67 -9.57 20.75
CA ILE A 167 7.83 -9.39 19.87
C ILE A 167 8.28 -7.92 19.85
N LEU A 168 7.35 -6.97 19.81
CA LEU A 168 7.66 -5.54 19.85
C LEU A 168 8.24 -5.13 21.21
N GLU A 169 7.73 -5.66 22.32
CA GLU A 169 8.28 -5.43 23.66
C GLU A 169 9.69 -6.02 23.82
N ASP A 170 9.91 -7.24 23.33
CA ASP A 170 11.22 -7.90 23.32
C ASP A 170 12.23 -7.13 22.50
N TYR A 171 11.82 -6.64 21.33
CA TYR A 171 12.65 -5.77 20.49
C TYR A 171 12.99 -4.47 21.21
N ALA A 172 12.01 -3.80 21.85
CA ALA A 172 12.21 -2.57 22.61
C ALA A 172 13.19 -2.73 23.79
N ARG A 173 13.20 -3.91 24.42
CA ARG A 173 14.14 -4.24 25.51
C ARG A 173 15.55 -4.47 25.01
N ASN A 174 15.69 -4.99 23.79
CA ASN A 174 16.98 -5.39 23.20
C ASN A 174 17.58 -4.31 22.27
N SER A 175 16.84 -3.24 21.96
CA SER A 175 17.26 -2.10 21.13
C SER A 175 17.81 -0.95 21.97
#